data_AF-A0A7H8TA99-F1
#
_entry.id   AF-A0A7H8TA99-F1
#
_cell.length_a   1.000
_cell.length_b   1.000
_cell.length_c   1.000
_cell.angle_alpha   90.00
_cell.angle_beta   90.00
_cell.angle_gamma   90.00
#
_symmetry.space_group_name_H-M   'P 1'
#
loop_
_entity.id
_entity.type
_entity.pdbx_description
1 polymer ?
#
loop_
_entity_poly.entity_id
_entity_poly.type
_entity_poly.pdbx_seq_one_letter_code
_entity_poly.pdbx_strand_id
1 'polypeptide(L)'
;MSATSQQRPELRFPPVENGLDYLVDVTNRLATEPGVDPTPRDLKYAVRSLQDATETLLKARLQHEHWALVVAKPDGATRAAFAKGDFLSCTLTEAMGRLQKIAAVKLPPKGVAAVKRLARDRNALAHWGLTANAAAIEARAAAVLDFLLVFLDAELLPGLDAAETAVAEATMNVVRSQLRGINAYVDKRTNDIRPGLAPLTAVTVECPECAQPTLVAGDGQPACRFCLLAWLDPAGAALDYAWIVRGQTPDDRIEGLLPVQVCPTCEEEALVLEAATVAAAPDTVRLCLGCGTDHTDTELHACEGGCGLLLPADFASSVCDNCTTAAWEGF
;
A
#
# COMPACT_ATOMS: atom_id res chain seq x y z
N MET A 1 -52.69 -5.45 -10.84
CA MET A 1 -51.23 -5.66 -10.94
C MET A 1 -50.56 -4.35 -10.56
N SER A 2 -50.24 -4.15 -9.28
CA SER A 2 -49.57 -2.94 -8.81
C SER A 2 -48.06 -3.12 -8.93
N ALA A 3 -47.44 -2.28 -9.76
CA ALA A 3 -46.00 -2.17 -9.83
C ALA A 3 -45.49 -1.52 -8.54
N THR A 4 -44.90 -2.32 -7.65
CA THR A 4 -44.06 -1.82 -6.56
C THR A 4 -42.85 -1.14 -7.17
N SER A 5 -42.81 0.20 -7.13
CA SER A 5 -41.60 0.96 -7.45
C SER A 5 -40.52 0.58 -6.44
N GLN A 6 -39.51 -0.17 -6.87
CA GLN A 6 -38.32 -0.41 -6.05
C GLN A 6 -37.66 0.95 -5.77
N GLN A 7 -37.70 1.36 -4.50
CA GLN A 7 -37.11 2.60 -4.05
C GLN A 7 -35.59 2.47 -4.17
N ARG A 8 -34.95 3.41 -4.86
CA ARG A 8 -33.48 3.40 -4.98
C ARG A 8 -32.85 3.62 -3.59
N PRO A 9 -31.74 2.93 -3.29
CA PRO A 9 -31.07 3.09 -2.00
C PRO A 9 -30.55 4.52 -1.84
N GLU A 10 -30.45 4.95 -0.58
CA GLU A 10 -29.74 6.18 -0.22
C GLU A 10 -28.24 6.03 -0.55
N LEU A 11 -27.67 7.04 -1.19
CA LEU A 11 -26.26 7.06 -1.56
C LEU A 11 -25.46 7.84 -0.49
N ARG A 12 -24.33 7.28 -0.07
CA ARG A 12 -23.39 7.92 0.86
C ARG A 12 -22.04 8.03 0.18
N PHE A 13 -21.40 9.18 0.34
CA PHE A 13 -20.13 9.54 -0.31
C PHE A 13 -19.20 10.19 0.73
N PRO A 14 -18.67 9.43 1.69
CA PRO A 14 -17.84 9.99 2.75
C PRO A 14 -16.49 10.49 2.19
N PRO A 15 -15.84 11.48 2.85
CA PRO A 15 -14.66 12.13 2.29
C PRO A 15 -13.50 11.19 1.98
N VAL A 16 -13.21 10.21 2.84
CA VAL A 16 -12.10 9.27 2.63
C VAL A 16 -12.34 8.44 1.37
N GLU A 17 -13.52 7.81 1.26
CA GLU A 17 -13.90 7.01 0.09
C GLU A 17 -13.85 7.84 -1.20
N ASN A 18 -14.39 9.07 -1.20
CA ASN A 18 -14.34 9.94 -2.38
C ASN A 18 -12.90 10.29 -2.77
N GLY A 19 -12.06 10.59 -1.78
CA GLY A 19 -10.66 10.92 -2.01
C GLY A 19 -9.88 9.76 -2.63
N LEU A 20 -10.15 8.53 -2.17
CA LEU A 20 -9.54 7.32 -2.70
C LEU A 20 -10.11 6.95 -4.09
N ASP A 21 -11.41 7.15 -4.34
CA ASP A 21 -12.02 6.98 -5.67
C ASP A 21 -11.38 7.92 -6.71
N TYR A 22 -11.10 9.18 -6.33
CA TYR A 22 -10.33 10.08 -7.18
C TYR A 22 -8.91 9.56 -7.46
N LEU A 23 -8.26 8.89 -6.50
CA LEU A 23 -6.96 8.25 -6.74
C LEU A 23 -7.07 7.08 -7.71
N VAL A 24 -8.14 6.29 -7.65
CA VAL A 24 -8.41 5.23 -8.64
C VAL A 24 -8.58 5.83 -10.03
N ASP A 25 -9.30 6.96 -10.18
CA ASP A 25 -9.38 7.66 -11.48
C ASP A 25 -8.02 8.18 -11.95
N VAL A 26 -7.16 8.68 -11.04
CA VAL A 26 -5.80 9.08 -11.37
C VAL A 26 -4.98 7.92 -11.90
N THR A 27 -4.97 6.79 -11.18
CA THR A 27 -4.19 5.62 -11.59
C THR A 27 -4.72 5.02 -12.89
N ASN A 28 -6.04 4.94 -13.08
CA ASN A 28 -6.64 4.44 -14.33
C ASN A 28 -6.26 5.29 -15.56
N ARG A 29 -5.96 6.58 -15.37
CA ARG A 29 -5.59 7.50 -16.45
C ARG A 29 -4.10 7.54 -16.73
N LEU A 30 -3.28 7.35 -15.69
CA LEU A 30 -1.83 7.44 -15.79
C LEU A 30 -1.17 6.09 -16.02
N ALA A 31 -1.80 5.00 -15.59
CA ALA A 31 -1.29 3.65 -15.79
C ALA A 31 -1.52 3.24 -17.24
N THR A 32 -0.43 2.91 -17.93
CA THR A 32 -0.44 2.50 -19.32
C THR A 32 0.35 1.21 -19.52
N GLU A 33 0.15 0.58 -20.67
CA GLU A 33 0.99 -0.53 -21.10
C GLU A 33 2.44 -0.05 -21.33
N PRO A 34 3.45 -0.93 -21.17
CA PRO A 34 4.84 -0.59 -21.42
C PRO A 34 5.06 0.07 -22.79
N GLY A 35 5.71 1.24 -22.80
CA GLY A 35 6.00 2.00 -24.02
C GLY A 35 4.84 2.83 -24.57
N VAL A 36 3.72 2.93 -23.83
CA VAL A 36 2.60 3.80 -24.17
C VAL A 36 2.56 4.98 -23.20
N ASP A 37 2.48 6.21 -23.71
CA ASP A 37 2.32 7.41 -22.89
C ASP A 37 0.82 7.73 -22.68
N PRO A 38 0.43 8.29 -21.51
CA PRO A 38 -0.92 8.78 -21.29
C PRO A 38 -1.33 9.84 -22.32
N THR A 39 -2.59 9.82 -22.74
CA THR A 39 -3.07 10.80 -23.72
C THR A 39 -3.15 12.21 -23.10
N PRO A 40 -3.13 13.30 -23.90
CA PRO A 40 -3.36 14.65 -23.37
C PRO A 40 -4.69 14.82 -22.63
N ARG A 41 -5.70 14.03 -22.98
CA ARG A 41 -6.98 14.00 -22.27
C ARG A 41 -6.81 13.35 -20.90
N ASP A 42 -6.12 12.21 -20.84
CA ASP A 42 -5.91 11.50 -19.59
C ASP A 42 -5.06 12.30 -18.63
N LEU A 43 -3.97 12.93 -19.10
CA LEU A 43 -3.17 13.85 -18.28
C LEU A 43 -3.98 15.00 -17.70
N LYS A 44 -4.85 15.60 -18.51
CA LYS A 44 -5.70 16.72 -18.06
C LYS A 44 -6.63 16.29 -16.92
N TYR A 45 -7.30 15.14 -17.07
CA TYR A 45 -8.23 14.67 -16.06
C TYR A 45 -7.52 14.04 -14.87
N ALA A 46 -6.37 13.38 -15.05
CA ALA A 46 -5.54 12.90 -13.95
C ALA A 46 -5.07 14.07 -13.07
N VAL A 47 -4.61 15.18 -13.64
CA VAL A 47 -4.23 16.37 -12.85
C VAL A 47 -5.42 16.94 -12.06
N ARG A 48 -6.63 16.91 -12.65
CA ARG A 48 -7.84 17.37 -11.97
C ARG A 48 -8.23 16.44 -10.82
N SER A 49 -8.36 15.15 -11.09
CA SER A 49 -8.72 14.15 -10.08
C SER A 49 -7.66 14.06 -8.98
N LEU A 50 -6.37 14.21 -9.30
CA LEU A 50 -5.31 14.25 -8.31
C LEU A 50 -5.39 15.48 -7.40
N GLN A 51 -5.81 16.63 -7.95
CA GLN A 51 -6.06 17.83 -7.14
C GLN A 51 -7.27 17.60 -6.21
N ASP A 52 -8.34 17.00 -6.71
CA ASP A 52 -9.55 16.71 -5.94
C ASP A 52 -9.27 15.66 -4.84
N ALA A 53 -8.50 14.62 -5.15
CA ALA A 53 -7.98 13.63 -4.20
C ALA A 53 -7.13 14.29 -3.10
N THR A 54 -6.14 15.09 -3.51
CA THR A 54 -5.23 15.77 -2.57
C THR A 54 -6.00 16.68 -1.61
N GLU A 55 -6.93 17.47 -2.12
CA GLU A 55 -7.72 18.37 -1.28
C GLU A 55 -8.64 17.60 -0.33
N THR A 56 -9.32 16.57 -0.85
CA THR A 56 -10.28 15.78 -0.07
C THR A 56 -9.59 15.02 1.06
N LEU A 57 -8.48 14.33 0.78
CA LEU A 57 -7.79 13.47 1.74
C LEU A 57 -7.04 14.28 2.81
N LEU A 58 -6.42 15.41 2.45
CA LEU A 58 -5.82 16.31 3.45
C LEU A 58 -6.88 16.92 4.37
N LYS A 59 -8.06 17.26 3.82
CA LYS A 59 -9.19 17.75 4.63
C LYS A 59 -9.80 16.66 5.48
N ALA A 60 -9.91 15.43 4.99
CA ALA A 60 -10.39 14.29 5.78
C ALA A 60 -9.50 14.08 7.01
N ARG A 61 -8.17 14.10 6.83
CA ARG A 61 -7.24 14.03 7.97
C ARG A 61 -7.41 15.19 8.95
N LEU A 62 -7.64 16.39 8.45
CA LEU A 62 -7.88 17.56 9.29
C LEU A 62 -9.23 17.48 10.03
N GLN A 63 -10.23 16.85 9.43
CA GLN A 63 -11.52 16.61 10.06
C GLN A 63 -11.42 15.60 11.21
N HIS A 64 -10.52 14.61 11.14
CA HIS A 64 -10.24 13.70 12.26
C HIS A 64 -9.72 14.45 13.49
N GLU A 65 -8.97 15.53 13.29
CA GLU A 65 -8.54 16.41 14.37
C GLU A 65 -9.74 17.14 14.98
N HIS A 66 -10.49 17.87 14.16
CA HIS A 66 -11.77 18.47 14.56
C HIS A 66 -12.54 18.98 13.33
N TRP A 67 -13.84 18.69 13.26
CA TRP A 67 -14.72 19.07 12.14
C TRP A 67 -14.66 20.56 11.75
N ALA A 68 -14.56 21.47 12.73
CA ALA A 68 -14.54 22.91 12.46
C ALA A 68 -13.27 23.35 11.69
N LEU A 69 -12.19 22.55 11.73
CA LEU A 69 -10.93 22.87 11.07
C LEU A 69 -10.99 22.76 9.55
N VAL A 70 -12.01 22.13 8.98
CA VAL A 70 -12.23 22.15 7.52
C VAL A 70 -13.14 23.29 7.07
N VAL A 71 -13.73 24.06 8.00
CA VAL A 71 -14.55 25.25 7.67
C VAL A 71 -13.64 26.45 7.47
N ALA A 72 -13.88 27.24 6.40
CA ALA A 72 -13.06 28.41 6.06
C ALA A 72 -12.98 29.40 7.23
N LYS A 73 -14.14 29.70 7.84
CA LYS A 73 -14.28 30.54 9.03
C LYS A 73 -14.89 29.70 10.16
N PRO A 74 -14.08 29.14 11.08
CA PRO A 74 -14.58 28.34 12.19
C PRO A 74 -15.46 29.14 13.16
N ASP A 75 -15.21 30.44 13.28
CA ASP A 75 -16.01 31.35 14.11
C ASP A 75 -17.44 31.45 13.56
N GLY A 76 -18.40 30.89 14.31
CA GLY A 76 -19.81 30.82 13.92
C GLY A 76 -20.20 29.56 13.13
N ALA A 77 -19.27 28.64 12.90
CA ALA A 77 -19.60 27.33 12.33
C ALA A 77 -20.48 26.53 13.30
N THR A 78 -21.48 25.80 12.77
CA THR A 78 -22.36 24.95 13.59
C THR A 78 -22.27 23.50 13.13
N ARG A 79 -22.45 22.56 14.07
CA ARG A 79 -22.51 21.12 13.73
C ARG A 79 -23.64 20.80 12.75
N ALA A 80 -24.77 21.51 12.84
CA ALA A 80 -25.92 21.28 11.97
C ALA A 80 -25.63 21.68 10.50
N ALA A 81 -24.97 22.82 10.28
CA ALA A 81 -24.54 23.24 8.95
C ALA A 81 -23.45 22.29 8.40
N PHE A 82 -22.49 21.91 9.25
CA PHE A 82 -21.44 20.95 8.90
C PHE A 82 -22.01 19.59 8.45
N ALA A 83 -22.94 19.01 9.22
CA ALA A 83 -23.56 17.72 8.91
C ALA A 83 -24.34 17.70 7.59
N LYS A 84 -24.73 18.88 7.08
CA LYS A 84 -25.42 19.05 5.78
C LYS A 84 -24.47 19.42 4.64
N GLY A 85 -23.18 19.64 4.92
CA GLY A 85 -22.24 20.20 3.96
C GLY A 85 -22.50 21.68 3.62
N ASP A 86 -23.33 22.38 4.41
CA ASP A 86 -23.73 23.76 4.15
C ASP A 86 -22.73 24.76 4.76
N PHE A 87 -21.51 24.74 4.24
CA PHE A 87 -20.45 25.65 4.67
C PHE A 87 -19.41 25.86 3.56
N LEU A 88 -18.70 26.98 3.64
CA LEU A 88 -17.49 27.18 2.83
C LEU A 88 -16.33 26.43 3.48
N SER A 89 -15.74 25.48 2.76
CA SER A 89 -14.55 24.77 3.24
C SER A 89 -13.28 25.61 3.09
N CYS A 90 -12.27 25.33 3.92
CA CYS A 90 -10.98 26.00 3.86
C CYS A 90 -10.26 25.69 2.53
N THR A 91 -9.36 26.57 2.11
CA THR A 91 -8.51 26.33 0.95
C THR A 91 -7.48 25.23 1.23
N LEU A 92 -6.91 24.63 0.18
CA LEU A 92 -5.84 23.65 0.30
C LEU A 92 -4.60 24.19 1.07
N THR A 93 -4.26 25.46 0.87
CA THR A 93 -3.15 26.10 1.61
C THR A 93 -3.47 26.23 3.10
N GLU A 94 -4.70 26.61 3.45
CA GLU A 94 -5.14 26.66 4.84
C GLU A 94 -5.19 25.26 5.46
N ALA A 95 -5.67 24.25 4.74
CA ALA A 95 -5.71 22.87 5.19
C ALA A 95 -4.30 22.36 5.54
N MET A 96 -3.32 22.49 4.63
CA MET A 96 -1.92 22.12 4.92
C MET A 96 -1.34 22.91 6.10
N GLY A 97 -1.64 24.22 6.19
CA GLY A 97 -1.20 25.05 7.30
C GLY A 97 -1.78 24.63 8.65
N ARG A 98 -3.06 24.23 8.68
CA ARG A 98 -3.75 23.73 9.88
C ARG A 98 -3.24 22.34 10.26
N LEU A 99 -3.02 21.44 9.29
CA LEU A 99 -2.39 20.14 9.53
C LEU A 99 -1.02 20.28 10.22
N GLN A 100 -0.17 21.17 9.73
CA GLN A 100 1.16 21.39 10.32
C GLN A 100 1.12 22.07 11.68
N LYS A 101 0.31 23.12 11.84
CA LYS A 101 0.33 23.98 13.03
C LYS A 101 -0.56 23.51 14.17
N ILE A 102 -1.64 22.81 13.85
CA ILE A 102 -2.66 22.38 14.81
C ILE A 102 -2.58 20.87 15.01
N ALA A 103 -2.67 20.09 13.93
CA ALA A 103 -2.63 18.62 14.02
C ALA A 103 -1.20 18.04 14.12
N ALA A 104 -0.17 18.89 14.17
CA ALA A 104 1.25 18.52 14.26
C ALA A 104 1.76 17.53 13.19
N VAL A 105 1.07 17.46 12.04
CA VAL A 105 1.40 16.58 10.93
C VAL A 105 2.66 17.07 10.21
N LYS A 106 3.64 16.19 10.01
CA LYS A 106 4.91 16.53 9.35
C LYS A 106 4.77 16.46 7.83
N LEU A 107 4.41 17.58 7.21
CA LEU A 107 4.40 17.67 5.74
C LEU A 107 5.79 18.04 5.20
N PRO A 108 6.44 17.17 4.38
CA PRO A 108 7.75 17.46 3.83
C PRO A 108 7.70 18.67 2.87
N PRO A 109 8.68 19.60 2.94
CA PRO A 109 8.67 20.81 2.10
C PRO A 109 8.55 20.54 0.59
N LYS A 110 9.20 19.46 0.11
CA LYS A 110 9.10 19.02 -1.28
C LYS A 110 7.66 18.62 -1.67
N GLY A 111 6.97 17.87 -0.80
CA GLY A 111 5.57 17.49 -1.00
C GLY A 111 4.64 18.70 -1.03
N VAL A 112 4.77 19.63 -0.08
CA VAL A 112 4.00 20.88 -0.05
C VAL A 112 4.23 21.71 -1.33
N ALA A 113 5.48 21.79 -1.82
CA ALA A 113 5.79 22.49 -3.06
C ALA A 113 5.18 21.80 -4.29
N ALA A 114 5.19 20.47 -4.34
CA ALA A 114 4.57 19.68 -5.41
C ALA A 114 3.05 19.92 -5.45
N VAL A 115 2.37 19.87 -4.30
CA VAL A 115 0.92 20.15 -4.19
C VAL A 115 0.58 21.57 -4.65
N LYS A 116 1.34 22.58 -4.23
CA LYS A 116 1.14 23.97 -4.69
C LYS A 116 1.37 24.12 -6.20
N ARG A 117 2.27 23.34 -6.79
CA ARG A 117 2.52 23.34 -8.24
C ARG A 117 1.37 22.66 -8.99
N LEU A 118 0.86 21.53 -8.50
CA LEU A 118 -0.31 20.86 -9.06
C LEU A 118 -1.54 21.78 -9.08
N ALA A 119 -1.80 22.51 -8.00
CA ALA A 119 -2.91 23.47 -7.96
C ALA A 119 -2.81 24.56 -9.05
N ARG A 120 -1.59 25.03 -9.35
CA ARG A 120 -1.34 25.99 -10.44
C ARG A 120 -1.56 25.34 -11.81
N ASP A 121 -1.07 24.13 -12.01
CA ASP A 121 -1.24 23.40 -13.27
C ASP A 121 -2.73 23.10 -13.53
N ARG A 122 -3.47 22.64 -12.51
CA ARG A 122 -4.93 22.44 -12.58
C ARG A 122 -5.64 23.73 -12.96
N ASN A 123 -5.31 24.85 -12.31
CA ASN A 123 -5.92 26.14 -12.61
C ASN A 123 -5.65 26.57 -14.07
N ALA A 124 -4.42 26.41 -14.54
CA ALA A 124 -4.07 26.71 -15.93
C ALA A 124 -4.78 25.80 -16.93
N LEU A 125 -4.85 24.49 -16.66
CA LEU A 125 -5.55 23.51 -17.50
C LEU A 125 -7.06 23.77 -17.59
N ALA A 126 -7.68 24.15 -16.47
CA ALA A 126 -9.12 24.37 -16.39
C ALA A 126 -9.56 25.70 -17.02
N HIS A 127 -8.74 26.76 -16.95
CA HIS A 127 -9.19 28.12 -17.24
C HIS A 127 -8.40 28.86 -18.32
N TRP A 128 -7.14 28.50 -18.58
CA TRP A 128 -6.21 29.37 -19.32
C TRP A 128 -5.46 28.69 -20.47
N GLY A 129 -5.64 27.37 -20.67
CA GLY A 129 -4.99 26.63 -21.75
C GLY A 129 -3.50 26.43 -21.52
N LEU A 130 -3.14 25.62 -20.53
CA LEU A 130 -1.74 25.28 -20.24
C LEU A 130 -1.03 24.67 -21.45
N THR A 131 0.08 25.28 -21.88
CA THR A 131 1.03 24.68 -22.82
C THR A 131 2.24 24.17 -22.03
N ALA A 132 2.41 22.85 -21.99
CA ALA A 132 3.53 22.21 -21.29
C ALA A 132 3.91 20.90 -22.00
N ASN A 133 5.14 20.45 -21.76
CA ASN A 133 5.57 19.11 -22.13
C ASN A 133 4.82 18.07 -21.29
N ALA A 134 4.33 16.99 -21.93
CA ALA A 134 3.54 15.92 -21.30
C ALA A 134 4.31 15.22 -20.16
N ALA A 135 5.53 14.77 -20.41
CA ALA A 135 6.39 14.16 -19.40
C ALA A 135 6.63 15.07 -18.19
N ALA A 136 6.69 16.40 -18.41
CA ALA A 136 6.81 17.35 -17.31
C ALA A 136 5.52 17.44 -16.45
N ILE A 137 4.34 17.25 -17.04
CA ILE A 137 3.07 17.16 -16.31
C ILE A 137 3.01 15.84 -15.54
N GLU A 138 3.35 14.73 -16.18
CA GLU A 138 3.41 13.40 -15.57
C GLU A 138 4.34 13.36 -14.38
N ALA A 139 5.58 13.85 -14.51
CA ALA A 139 6.54 13.90 -13.41
C ALA A 139 6.02 14.71 -12.21
N ARG A 140 5.26 15.78 -12.46
CA ARG A 140 4.67 16.58 -11.38
C ARG A 140 3.45 15.90 -10.75
N ALA A 141 2.64 15.20 -11.53
CA ALA A 141 1.55 14.38 -11.02
C ALA A 141 2.11 13.22 -10.17
N ALA A 142 3.10 12.49 -10.67
CA ALA A 142 3.82 11.44 -9.95
C ALA A 142 4.41 11.95 -8.63
N ALA A 143 4.93 13.18 -8.60
CA ALA A 143 5.45 13.79 -7.37
C ALA A 143 4.38 14.04 -6.31
N VAL A 144 3.17 14.41 -6.70
CA VAL A 144 2.05 14.56 -5.75
C VAL A 144 1.47 13.22 -5.37
N LEU A 145 1.36 12.26 -6.30
CA LEU A 145 0.90 10.90 -6.00
C LEU A 145 1.80 10.23 -4.95
N ASP A 146 3.12 10.30 -5.11
CA ASP A 146 4.08 9.79 -4.12
C ASP A 146 3.93 10.46 -2.75
N PHE A 147 3.80 11.79 -2.71
CA PHE A 147 3.52 12.50 -1.47
C PHE A 147 2.22 12.02 -0.82
N LEU A 148 1.17 11.84 -1.61
CA LEU A 148 -0.15 11.49 -1.12
C LEU A 148 -0.20 10.05 -0.60
N LEU A 149 0.43 9.09 -1.28
CA LEU A 149 0.53 7.71 -0.79
C LEU A 149 1.27 7.62 0.54
N VAL A 150 2.40 8.33 0.67
CA VAL A 150 3.14 8.41 1.96
C VAL A 150 2.31 9.08 3.04
N PHE A 151 1.58 10.16 2.70
CA PHE A 151 0.70 10.84 3.64
C PHE A 151 -0.46 9.94 4.11
N LEU A 152 -1.08 9.18 3.20
CA LEU A 152 -2.18 8.30 3.54
C LEU A 152 -1.75 7.21 4.52
N ASP A 153 -0.66 6.53 4.18
CA ASP A 153 -0.06 5.46 4.99
C ASP A 153 0.33 5.96 6.39
N ALA A 154 1.00 7.12 6.47
CA ALA A 154 1.52 7.61 7.75
C ALA A 154 0.50 8.38 8.60
N GLU A 155 -0.45 9.10 7.99
CA GLU A 155 -1.22 10.13 8.69
C GLU A 155 -2.73 9.88 8.66
N LEU A 156 -3.30 9.27 7.61
CA LEU A 156 -4.76 9.14 7.47
C LEU A 156 -5.27 7.74 7.80
N LEU A 157 -4.78 6.71 7.11
CA LEU A 157 -5.28 5.33 7.21
C LEU A 157 -5.20 4.76 8.64
N PRO A 158 -4.13 4.99 9.42
CA PRO A 158 -4.05 4.48 10.79
C PRO A 158 -5.10 5.07 11.75
N GLY A 159 -5.73 6.19 11.38
CA GLY A 159 -6.73 6.88 12.19
C GLY A 159 -8.17 6.54 11.85
N LEU A 160 -8.42 5.62 10.91
CA LEU A 160 -9.76 5.19 10.49
C LEU A 160 -10.34 4.16 11.46
N ASP A 161 -11.67 4.08 11.53
CA ASP A 161 -12.34 2.97 12.21
C ASP A 161 -12.32 1.69 11.36
N ALA A 162 -12.64 0.54 11.96
CA ALA A 162 -12.53 -0.76 11.29
C ALA A 162 -13.36 -0.88 10.00
N ALA A 163 -14.52 -0.23 9.92
CA ALA A 163 -15.37 -0.27 8.73
C ALA A 163 -14.78 0.62 7.63
N GLU A 164 -14.33 1.82 7.99
CA GLU A 164 -13.65 2.73 7.06
C GLU A 164 -12.32 2.14 6.57
N THR A 165 -11.54 1.50 7.44
CA THR A 165 -10.28 0.82 7.09
C THR A 165 -10.53 -0.27 6.05
N ALA A 166 -11.53 -1.13 6.24
CA ALA A 166 -11.81 -2.22 5.30
C ALA A 166 -12.13 -1.69 3.88
N VAL A 167 -12.95 -0.63 3.79
CA VAL A 167 -13.29 -0.01 2.49
C VAL A 167 -12.09 0.72 1.89
N ALA A 168 -11.33 1.44 2.71
CA ALA A 168 -10.14 2.16 2.28
C ALA A 168 -9.06 1.21 1.75
N GLU A 169 -8.76 0.11 2.45
CA GLU A 169 -7.76 -0.87 2.02
C GLU A 169 -8.16 -1.57 0.72
N ALA A 170 -9.44 -1.94 0.57
CA ALA A 170 -9.93 -2.50 -0.69
C ALA A 170 -9.69 -1.55 -1.88
N THR A 171 -9.92 -0.26 -1.68
CA THR A 171 -9.69 0.76 -2.72
C THR A 171 -8.20 1.02 -2.94
N MET A 172 -7.40 1.04 -1.86
CA MET A 172 -5.96 1.23 -1.92
C MET A 172 -5.26 0.08 -2.64
N ASN A 173 -5.74 -1.16 -2.54
CA ASN A 173 -5.20 -2.27 -3.33
C ASN A 173 -5.39 -2.04 -4.83
N VAL A 174 -6.54 -1.51 -5.25
CA VAL A 174 -6.72 -1.09 -6.66
C VAL A 174 -5.72 -0.01 -7.05
N VAL A 175 -5.49 0.99 -6.21
CA VAL A 175 -4.49 2.05 -6.47
C VAL A 175 -3.09 1.45 -6.57
N ARG A 176 -2.67 0.61 -5.60
CA ARG A 176 -1.33 0.02 -5.49
C ARG A 176 -1.00 -0.89 -6.67
N SER A 177 -1.93 -1.77 -7.08
CA SER A 177 -1.73 -2.67 -8.23
C SER A 177 -1.53 -1.93 -9.56
N GLN A 178 -2.05 -0.70 -9.70
CA GLN A 178 -1.91 0.12 -10.91
C GLN A 178 -0.63 0.97 -10.95
N LEU A 179 0.05 1.17 -9.81
CA LEU A 179 1.24 2.05 -9.73
C LEU A 179 2.36 1.62 -10.69
N ARG A 180 2.48 0.31 -10.96
CA ARG A 180 3.50 -0.23 -11.88
C ARG A 180 3.35 0.27 -13.32
N GLY A 181 2.15 0.65 -13.73
CA GLY A 181 1.88 1.18 -15.07
C GLY A 181 2.18 2.67 -15.20
N ILE A 182 2.54 3.37 -14.12
CA ILE A 182 2.77 4.81 -14.13
C ILE A 182 4.28 5.07 -14.19
N ASN A 183 4.85 5.12 -15.39
CA ASN A 183 6.31 5.22 -15.60
C ASN A 183 6.97 6.34 -14.78
N ALA A 184 6.40 7.55 -14.83
CA ALA A 184 6.93 8.69 -14.08
C ALA A 184 6.91 8.49 -12.55
N TYR A 185 5.94 7.72 -12.03
CA TYR A 185 5.88 7.34 -10.62
C TYR A 185 6.91 6.25 -10.31
N VAL A 186 7.00 5.22 -11.15
CA VAL A 186 7.99 4.12 -11.01
C VAL A 186 9.41 4.69 -10.95
N ASP A 187 9.78 5.54 -11.90
CA ASP A 187 11.10 6.17 -11.96
C ASP A 187 11.40 6.99 -10.72
N LYS A 188 10.45 7.84 -10.32
CA LYS A 188 10.59 8.71 -9.16
C LYS A 188 10.74 7.87 -7.89
N ARG A 189 9.79 6.97 -7.63
CA ARG A 189 9.71 6.18 -6.41
C ARG A 189 10.92 5.27 -6.27
N THR A 190 11.30 4.58 -7.34
CA THR A 190 12.49 3.71 -7.38
C THR A 190 13.75 4.51 -7.02
N ASN A 191 13.93 5.70 -7.59
CA ASN A 191 15.09 6.53 -7.27
C ASN A 191 15.11 7.02 -5.82
N ASP A 192 13.95 7.36 -5.26
CA ASP A 192 13.86 7.82 -3.87
C ASP A 192 14.11 6.71 -2.85
N ILE A 193 13.66 5.48 -3.11
CA ILE A 193 13.80 4.35 -2.16
C ILE A 193 15.10 3.57 -2.34
N ARG A 194 15.77 3.68 -3.50
CA ARG A 194 17.01 2.95 -3.84
C ARG A 194 18.07 3.02 -2.73
N PRO A 195 18.39 4.18 -2.13
CA PRO A 195 19.41 4.24 -1.08
C PRO A 195 19.04 3.43 0.17
N GLY A 196 17.74 3.36 0.51
CA GLY A 196 17.25 2.58 1.64
C GLY A 196 17.17 1.08 1.37
N LEU A 197 16.99 0.67 0.12
CA LEU A 197 16.94 -0.74 -0.29
C LEU A 197 18.31 -1.35 -0.57
N ALA A 198 19.30 -0.55 -0.97
CA ALA A 198 20.65 -1.02 -1.28
C ALA A 198 21.28 -1.94 -0.20
N PRO A 199 21.13 -1.70 1.11
CA PRO A 199 21.67 -2.61 2.13
C PRO A 199 20.79 -3.84 2.41
N LEU A 200 19.60 -3.95 1.81
CA LEU A 200 18.57 -4.95 2.14
C LEU A 200 18.35 -5.97 1.02
N THR A 201 19.23 -6.02 0.01
CA THR A 201 19.02 -6.85 -1.20
C THR A 201 18.87 -8.35 -0.89
N ALA A 202 19.53 -8.85 0.16
CA ALA A 202 19.44 -10.25 0.58
C ALA A 202 18.09 -10.64 1.18
N VAL A 203 17.31 -9.66 1.66
CA VAL A 203 16.00 -9.88 2.29
C VAL A 203 14.87 -9.17 1.53
N THR A 204 15.16 -8.68 0.32
CA THR A 204 14.17 -8.00 -0.53
C THR A 204 13.73 -8.94 -1.63
N VAL A 205 12.42 -9.12 -1.76
CA VAL A 205 11.78 -9.93 -2.81
C VAL A 205 10.81 -9.07 -3.64
N GLU A 206 10.28 -9.64 -4.72
CA GLU A 206 9.19 -9.03 -5.48
C GLU A 206 7.93 -8.90 -4.62
N CYS A 207 7.31 -7.73 -4.65
CA CYS A 207 6.04 -7.47 -3.99
C CYS A 207 4.89 -8.07 -4.82
N PRO A 208 4.05 -8.97 -4.27
CA PRO A 208 2.94 -9.58 -5.00
C PRO A 208 1.86 -8.56 -5.42
N GLU A 209 1.74 -7.44 -4.70
CA GLU A 209 0.72 -6.41 -5.00
C GLU A 209 1.12 -5.53 -6.19
N CYS A 210 2.37 -5.03 -6.22
CA CYS A 210 2.80 -4.04 -7.21
C CYS A 210 3.87 -4.56 -8.19
N ALA A 211 4.31 -5.81 -8.06
CA ALA A 211 5.34 -6.46 -8.89
C ALA A 211 6.69 -5.71 -8.91
N GLN A 212 7.01 -4.96 -7.85
CA GLN A 212 8.31 -4.29 -7.73
C GLN A 212 9.19 -5.04 -6.71
N PRO A 213 10.51 -5.20 -6.97
CA PRO A 213 11.45 -5.90 -6.09
C PRO A 213 11.80 -5.05 -4.85
N THR A 214 10.81 -4.87 -3.98
CA THR A 214 10.84 -3.87 -2.90
C THR A 214 10.07 -4.33 -1.65
N LEU A 215 9.57 -5.58 -1.62
CA LEU A 215 9.04 -6.19 -0.41
C LEU A 215 10.20 -6.64 0.46
N VAL A 216 10.37 -5.99 1.60
CA VAL A 216 11.47 -6.28 2.53
C VAL A 216 10.95 -7.21 3.62
N ALA A 217 11.61 -8.36 3.75
CA ALA A 217 11.45 -9.27 4.87
C ALA A 217 12.19 -8.78 6.12
N GLY A 218 11.74 -9.23 7.29
CA GLY A 218 12.30 -8.85 8.57
C GLY A 218 11.39 -7.91 9.38
N ASP A 219 11.79 -7.66 10.63
CA ASP A 219 11.10 -6.79 11.58
C ASP A 219 9.68 -7.23 11.99
N GLY A 220 9.28 -8.47 11.67
CA GLY A 220 7.98 -9.05 12.06
C GLY A 220 6.78 -8.53 11.27
N GLN A 221 6.96 -7.49 10.44
CA GLN A 221 5.91 -6.96 9.57
C GLN A 221 6.48 -6.68 8.17
N PRO A 222 6.39 -7.66 7.25
CA PRO A 222 6.88 -7.48 5.88
C PRO A 222 6.17 -6.30 5.22
N ALA A 223 6.95 -5.43 4.56
CA ALA A 223 6.40 -4.23 3.94
C ALA A 223 7.08 -3.91 2.61
N CYS A 224 6.26 -3.50 1.64
CA CYS A 224 6.70 -3.03 0.35
C CYS A 224 7.13 -1.56 0.42
N ARG A 225 8.41 -1.28 0.15
CA ARG A 225 8.94 0.10 0.14
C ARG A 225 8.44 0.92 -1.05
N PHE A 226 7.93 0.28 -2.11
CA PHE A 226 7.39 0.96 -3.29
C PHE A 226 5.92 1.39 -3.15
N CYS A 227 5.02 0.45 -2.89
CA CYS A 227 3.57 0.70 -2.79
C CYS A 227 3.07 0.93 -1.36
N LEU A 228 3.95 0.83 -0.36
CA LEU A 228 3.68 1.03 1.07
C LEU A 228 2.68 0.04 1.67
N LEU A 229 2.37 -1.06 0.99
CA LEU A 229 1.61 -2.13 1.63
C LEU A 229 2.46 -2.79 2.70
N ALA A 230 1.96 -2.80 3.94
CA ALA A 230 2.47 -3.61 5.03
C ALA A 230 1.48 -4.75 5.28
N TRP A 231 1.98 -5.99 5.33
CA TRP A 231 1.13 -7.13 5.66
C TRP A 231 0.76 -7.09 7.13
N LEU A 232 -0.42 -7.59 7.46
CA LEU A 232 -0.86 -7.68 8.86
C LEU A 232 0.00 -8.70 9.63
N ASP A 233 0.35 -9.79 8.96
CA ASP A 233 1.13 -10.88 9.51
C ASP A 233 2.11 -11.44 8.46
N PRO A 234 3.25 -12.01 8.90
CA PRO A 234 4.24 -12.62 8.00
C PRO A 234 3.73 -13.78 7.16
N ALA A 235 2.76 -14.56 7.68
CA ALA A 235 2.24 -15.74 6.99
C ALA A 235 1.46 -15.36 5.73
N GLY A 236 0.60 -14.34 5.82
CA GLY A 236 -0.10 -13.76 4.68
C GLY A 236 0.87 -13.27 3.60
N ALA A 237 1.96 -12.60 3.99
CA ALA A 237 2.98 -12.14 3.04
C ALA A 237 3.67 -13.31 2.31
N ALA A 238 4.01 -14.37 3.04
CA ALA A 238 4.68 -15.54 2.48
C ALA A 238 3.76 -16.33 1.54
N LEU A 239 2.49 -16.49 1.92
CA LEU A 239 1.48 -17.15 1.09
C LEU A 239 1.19 -16.36 -0.19
N ASP A 240 0.98 -15.04 -0.09
CA ASP A 240 0.79 -14.18 -1.25
C ASP A 240 2.00 -14.21 -2.18
N TYR A 241 3.22 -14.18 -1.63
CA TYR A 241 4.44 -14.28 -2.43
C TYR A 241 4.54 -15.62 -3.16
N ALA A 242 4.37 -16.74 -2.45
CA ALA A 242 4.42 -18.08 -3.04
C ALA A 242 3.36 -18.24 -4.15
N TRP A 243 2.12 -17.80 -3.89
CA TRP A 243 1.05 -17.88 -4.87
C TRP A 243 1.28 -16.95 -6.06
N ILE A 244 1.37 -15.65 -5.81
CA ILE A 244 1.24 -14.62 -6.86
C ILE A 244 2.56 -14.46 -7.62
N VAL A 245 3.70 -14.47 -6.91
CA VAL A 245 5.02 -14.25 -7.53
C VAL A 245 5.60 -15.57 -8.03
N ARG A 246 5.53 -16.64 -7.24
CA ARG A 246 6.12 -17.94 -7.61
C ARG A 246 5.18 -18.85 -8.38
N GLY A 247 3.88 -18.56 -8.41
CA GLY A 247 2.88 -19.40 -9.08
C GLY A 247 2.65 -20.74 -8.37
N GLN A 248 3.01 -20.83 -7.09
CA GLN A 248 2.93 -22.06 -6.30
C GLN A 248 1.55 -22.20 -5.64
N THR A 249 1.11 -23.43 -5.48
CA THR A 249 -0.19 -23.82 -4.94
C THR A 249 -0.02 -24.70 -3.70
N PRO A 250 -1.08 -24.90 -2.89
CA PRO A 250 -1.02 -25.83 -1.75
C PRO A 250 -0.71 -27.29 -2.14
N ASP A 251 -0.86 -27.66 -3.41
CA ASP A 251 -0.55 -29.01 -3.92
C ASP A 251 0.91 -29.16 -4.32
N ASP A 252 1.64 -28.06 -4.52
CA ASP A 252 3.05 -28.11 -4.90
C ASP A 252 3.90 -28.60 -3.75
N ARG A 253 4.99 -29.28 -4.10
CA ARG A 253 5.96 -29.81 -3.14
C ARG A 253 7.38 -29.45 -3.57
N ILE A 254 8.09 -28.74 -2.70
CA ILE A 254 9.50 -28.38 -2.87
C ILE A 254 10.28 -29.27 -1.92
N GLU A 255 11.11 -30.16 -2.46
CA GLU A 255 11.80 -31.20 -1.66
C GLU A 255 10.83 -32.06 -0.81
N GLY A 256 9.61 -32.26 -1.29
CA GLY A 256 8.56 -33.02 -0.58
C GLY A 256 7.77 -32.22 0.45
N LEU A 257 8.02 -30.92 0.60
CA LEU A 257 7.41 -30.04 1.60
C LEU A 257 6.50 -28.98 0.96
N LEU A 258 5.60 -28.38 1.73
CA LEU A 258 4.81 -27.25 1.26
C LEU A 258 5.74 -26.05 0.94
N PRO A 259 5.38 -25.19 -0.03
CA PRO A 259 6.24 -24.08 -0.44
C PRO A 259 6.54 -23.06 0.67
N VAL A 260 5.60 -22.92 1.61
CA VAL A 260 5.74 -22.11 2.83
C VAL A 260 5.79 -23.04 4.03
N GLN A 261 6.73 -22.78 4.93
CA GLN A 261 7.00 -23.55 6.14
C GLN A 261 6.99 -22.63 7.36
N VAL A 262 6.89 -23.24 8.54
CA VAL A 262 7.18 -22.54 9.80
C VAL A 262 8.68 -22.30 9.91
N CYS A 263 9.05 -21.06 10.21
CA CYS A 263 10.44 -20.67 10.37
C CYS A 263 10.98 -21.21 11.72
N PRO A 264 12.12 -21.93 11.72
CA PRO A 264 12.68 -22.43 12.97
C PRO A 264 13.30 -21.35 13.86
N THR A 265 13.50 -20.13 13.34
CA THR A 265 14.09 -19.00 14.09
C THR A 265 13.04 -18.20 14.85
N CYS A 266 11.89 -17.93 14.23
CA CYS A 266 10.87 -17.05 14.79
C CYS A 266 9.48 -17.70 14.92
N GLU A 267 9.35 -18.98 14.56
CA GLU A 267 8.12 -19.79 14.70
C GLU A 267 6.92 -19.30 13.87
N GLU A 268 7.10 -18.28 13.03
CA GLU A 268 6.09 -17.80 12.09
C GLU A 268 6.01 -18.69 10.84
N GLU A 269 4.80 -18.93 10.31
CA GLU A 269 4.55 -19.64 9.04
C GLU A 269 4.93 -18.79 7.83
N ALA A 270 6.19 -18.39 7.76
CA ALA A 270 6.68 -17.40 6.80
C ALA A 270 8.00 -17.79 6.11
N LEU A 271 8.48 -19.03 6.27
CA LEU A 271 9.66 -19.54 5.57
C LEU A 271 9.30 -19.99 4.15
N VAL A 272 9.68 -19.20 3.16
CA VAL A 272 9.49 -19.53 1.73
C VAL A 272 10.70 -20.31 1.24
N LEU A 273 10.50 -21.53 0.72
CA LEU A 273 11.60 -22.43 0.34
C LEU A 273 12.32 -22.03 -0.96
N GLU A 274 11.64 -21.33 -1.86
CA GLU A 274 12.18 -20.86 -3.14
C GLU A 274 11.99 -19.34 -3.30
N ALA A 275 12.46 -18.55 -2.33
CA ALA A 275 12.41 -17.09 -2.42
C ALA A 275 13.48 -16.56 -3.39
N ALA A 276 13.09 -15.80 -4.40
CA ALA A 276 14.01 -15.07 -5.27
C ALA A 276 14.25 -13.67 -4.67
N THR A 277 15.38 -13.51 -3.98
CA THR A 277 15.79 -12.21 -3.42
C THR A 277 16.53 -11.40 -4.46
N VAL A 278 16.60 -10.07 -4.28
CA VAL A 278 17.36 -9.18 -5.18
C VAL A 278 18.84 -9.57 -5.23
N ALA A 279 19.40 -10.08 -4.13
CA ALA A 279 20.79 -10.52 -4.09
C ALA A 279 21.04 -11.89 -4.74
N ALA A 280 20.08 -12.82 -4.65
CA ALA A 280 20.24 -14.18 -5.15
C ALA A 280 19.74 -14.37 -6.59
N ALA A 281 18.87 -13.51 -7.11
CA ALA A 281 18.27 -13.68 -8.43
C ALA A 281 19.33 -13.86 -9.54
N PRO A 282 19.16 -14.85 -10.45
CA PRO A 282 17.95 -15.64 -10.69
C PRO A 282 17.78 -16.89 -9.79
N ASP A 283 18.74 -17.16 -8.90
CA ASP A 283 18.66 -18.29 -7.96
C ASP A 283 17.67 -18.01 -6.82
N THR A 284 17.39 -19.03 -6.01
CA THR A 284 16.47 -18.94 -4.87
C THR A 284 17.12 -19.35 -3.56
N VAL A 285 16.61 -18.78 -2.48
CA VAL A 285 17.02 -19.05 -1.09
C VAL A 285 15.82 -19.47 -0.25
N ARG A 286 16.09 -20.06 0.92
CA ARG A 286 15.07 -20.36 1.94
C ARG A 286 14.92 -19.17 2.87
N LEU A 287 14.11 -18.17 2.50
CA LEU A 287 13.97 -16.92 3.25
C LEU A 287 12.71 -16.92 4.12
N CYS A 288 12.86 -16.60 5.40
CA CYS A 288 11.72 -16.23 6.23
C CYS A 288 11.31 -14.78 5.98
N LEU A 289 10.08 -14.53 5.53
CA LEU A 289 9.59 -13.15 5.35
C LEU A 289 9.38 -12.42 6.68
N GLY A 290 9.08 -13.13 7.77
CA GLY A 290 8.88 -12.54 9.09
C GLY A 290 10.15 -12.01 9.75
N CYS A 291 11.17 -12.86 9.92
CA CYS A 291 12.41 -12.47 10.60
C CYS A 291 13.56 -12.11 9.65
N GLY A 292 13.43 -12.36 8.34
CA GLY A 292 14.47 -12.08 7.35
C GLY A 292 15.65 -13.06 7.37
N THR A 293 15.57 -14.16 8.12
CA THR A 293 16.63 -15.16 8.19
C THR A 293 16.66 -16.00 6.91
N ASP A 294 17.84 -16.13 6.31
CA ASP A 294 18.14 -17.05 5.22
C ASP A 294 18.59 -18.40 5.79
N HIS A 295 17.85 -19.46 5.44
CA HIS A 295 18.05 -20.84 5.89
C HIS A 295 18.63 -21.75 4.79
N THR A 296 19.16 -21.19 3.70
CA THR A 296 19.68 -21.99 2.57
C THR A 296 20.79 -22.94 3.01
N ASP A 297 21.72 -22.47 3.85
CA ASP A 297 22.82 -23.27 4.40
C ASP A 297 22.47 -23.95 5.74
N THR A 298 21.23 -23.80 6.23
CA THR A 298 20.79 -24.48 7.45
C THR A 298 20.40 -25.92 7.12
N GLU A 299 21.03 -26.89 7.79
CA GLU A 299 20.56 -28.27 7.75
C GLU A 299 19.20 -28.36 8.45
N LEU A 300 18.16 -28.65 7.66
CA LEU A 300 16.78 -28.80 8.11
C LEU A 300 16.28 -30.20 7.75
N HIS A 301 15.56 -30.82 8.68
CA HIS A 301 14.95 -32.14 8.48
C HIS A 301 13.45 -32.05 8.68
N ALA A 302 12.68 -32.81 7.90
CA ALA A 302 11.25 -32.92 8.11
C ALA A 302 10.96 -33.68 9.42
N CYS A 303 10.00 -33.19 10.20
CA CYS A 303 9.51 -33.85 11.39
C CYS A 303 9.04 -35.28 11.08
N GLU A 304 9.64 -36.28 11.74
CA GLU A 304 9.31 -37.71 11.56
C GLU A 304 7.90 -38.05 12.06
N GLY A 305 7.27 -37.18 12.83
CA GLY A 305 5.85 -37.28 13.21
C GLY A 305 4.88 -37.04 12.04
N GLY A 306 5.38 -36.66 10.86
CA GLY A 306 4.59 -36.55 9.64
C GLY A 306 3.79 -35.26 9.49
N CYS A 307 3.97 -34.27 10.38
CA CYS A 307 3.30 -32.97 10.25
C CYS A 307 3.92 -32.06 9.17
N GLY A 308 5.06 -32.47 8.59
CA GLY A 308 5.73 -31.70 7.54
C GLY A 308 6.52 -30.48 8.04
N LEU A 309 6.65 -30.27 9.36
CA LEU A 309 7.43 -29.18 9.93
C LEU A 309 8.93 -29.39 9.68
N LEU A 310 9.66 -28.33 9.30
CA LEU A 310 11.12 -28.33 9.25
C LEU A 310 11.74 -28.10 10.63
N LEU A 311 12.63 -28.99 11.04
CA LEU A 311 13.39 -28.95 12.28
C LEU A 311 14.88 -28.70 11.99
N PRO A 312 15.55 -27.80 12.74
CA PRO A 312 17.00 -27.69 12.71
C PRO A 312 17.70 -29.02 13.02
N ALA A 313 18.86 -29.29 12.42
CA ALA A 313 19.63 -30.51 12.69
C ALA A 313 20.07 -30.66 14.15
N ASP A 314 20.18 -29.56 14.91
CA ASP A 314 20.48 -29.55 16.34
C ASP A 314 19.23 -29.61 17.22
N PHE A 315 18.03 -29.75 16.64
CA PHE A 315 16.80 -29.93 17.39
C PHE A 315 16.86 -31.24 18.20
N ALA A 316 16.42 -31.18 19.46
CA ALA A 316 16.67 -32.25 20.44
C ALA A 316 15.97 -33.59 20.14
N SER A 317 15.04 -33.61 19.19
CA SER A 317 14.18 -34.75 18.82
C SER A 317 14.05 -34.82 17.29
N SER A 318 13.77 -35.98 16.72
CA SER A 318 13.37 -36.08 15.30
C SER A 318 11.89 -35.74 15.06
N VAL A 319 11.14 -35.51 16.14
CA VAL A 319 9.70 -35.21 16.16
C VAL A 319 9.46 -33.90 16.90
N CYS A 320 8.64 -33.01 16.32
CA CYS A 320 8.32 -31.72 16.93
C CYS A 320 7.43 -31.86 18.17
N ASP A 321 7.35 -30.81 19.00
CA ASP A 321 6.60 -30.82 20.26
C ASP A 321 5.10 -31.09 20.05
N ASN A 322 4.51 -30.56 18.97
CA ASN A 322 3.11 -30.79 18.62
C ASN A 322 2.84 -32.27 18.26
N CYS A 323 3.68 -32.87 17.41
CA CYS A 323 3.57 -34.29 17.08
C CYS A 323 3.86 -35.19 18.28
N THR A 324 4.79 -34.77 19.14
CA THR A 324 5.07 -35.46 20.39
C THR A 324 3.81 -35.48 21.24
N THR A 325 3.22 -34.31 21.55
CA THR A 325 2.02 -34.18 22.37
C THR A 325 0.81 -34.93 21.80
N ALA A 326 0.57 -34.85 20.49
CA ALA A 326 -0.51 -35.59 19.84
C ALA A 326 -0.35 -37.11 19.96
N ALA A 327 0.89 -37.61 19.98
CA ALA A 327 1.15 -39.02 20.25
C ALA A 327 0.82 -39.42 21.71
N TRP A 328 0.98 -38.52 22.68
CA TRP A 328 0.64 -38.77 24.10
C TRP A 328 -0.87 -38.70 24.38
N GLU A 329 -1.62 -37.83 23.71
CA GLU A 329 -3.08 -37.71 23.86
C GLU A 329 -3.86 -38.83 23.12
N GLY A 330 -3.18 -39.56 22.23
CA GLY A 330 -3.71 -40.75 21.55
C GLY A 330 -3.63 -42.05 22.35
N PHE A 331 -3.10 -42.02 23.58
CA PHE A 331 -3.05 -43.14 24.53
C PHE A 331 -3.99 -42.93 25.71
#